data_AF-A0A401WZQ4-F1
#
_entry.id   AF-A0A401WZQ4-F1
#
_cell.length_a   1.000
_cell.length_b   1.000
_cell.length_c   1.000
_cell.angle_alpha   90.00
_cell.angle_beta   90.00
_cell.angle_gamma   90.00
#
_symmetry.space_group_name_H-M   'P 1'
#
loop_
_entity.id
_entity.type
_entity.pdbx_description
1 polymer ?
#
loop_
_entity_poly.entity_id
_entity_poly.type
_entity_poly.pdbx_seq_one_letter_code
_entity_poly.pdbx_strand_id
1 'polypeptide(L)'
;MLQCRATGFYFRTRVPSRFRDVVKKNEICFSLFTRSRKIALIRAGTAYERTQALFAKIEHAMAHEPWIISDEEKQDYADLLRRSILPPETSGAQETRNSLTESLRSYLDNDDAKNFLEAIIRSYELEIESLISQYKTINAEHLLSHVRETDRMTALTGYLKDTAEPAMEKLIRSGEILASRIQGHQETINADFSHLRQFRVIL
;
A
#
# COMPACT_ATOMS: atom_id res chain seq x y z
N MET A 1 9.97 8.86 -5.14
CA MET A 1 9.50 10.01 -4.35
C MET A 1 8.13 9.67 -3.75
N LEU A 2 7.96 9.95 -2.45
CA LEU A 2 6.69 9.70 -1.75
C LEU A 2 5.72 10.87 -2.00
N GLN A 3 4.50 10.58 -2.46
CA GLN A 3 3.47 11.59 -2.68
C GLN A 3 2.31 11.37 -1.71
N CYS A 4 1.89 12.42 -1.01
CA CYS A 4 0.68 12.41 -0.20
C CYS A 4 -0.52 12.88 -1.04
N ARG A 5 -1.65 12.18 -0.95
CA ARG A 5 -2.94 12.55 -1.56
C ARG A 5 -4.06 12.34 -0.55
N ALA A 6 -5.25 12.89 -0.83
CA ALA A 6 -6.43 12.75 0.04
C ALA A 6 -6.78 11.28 0.35
N THR A 7 -6.53 10.37 -0.59
CA THR A 7 -6.81 8.93 -0.46
C THR A 7 -5.72 8.17 0.31
N GLY A 8 -4.53 8.75 0.50
CA GLY A 8 -3.41 8.13 1.19
C GLY A 8 -2.06 8.43 0.53
N PHE A 9 -1.06 7.62 0.85
CA PHE A 9 0.29 7.75 0.31
C PHE A 9 0.50 6.93 -0.97
N TYR A 10 1.26 7.49 -1.90
CA TYR A 10 1.60 6.89 -3.19
C TYR A 10 3.12 6.90 -3.39
N PHE A 11 3.63 5.81 -3.98
CA PHE A 11 4.96 5.80 -4.55
C PHE A 11 4.90 6.39 -5.95
N ARG A 12 5.79 7.35 -6.25
CA ARG A 12 5.93 7.94 -7.58
C ARG A 12 7.40 8.08 -7.93
N THR A 13 7.80 7.58 -9.09
CA THR A 13 9.14 7.83 -9.62
C THR A 13 9.10 8.08 -11.12
N ARG A 14 9.96 8.99 -11.59
CA ARG A 14 10.07 9.30 -13.01
C ARG A 14 10.94 8.22 -13.66
N VAL A 15 10.55 7.77 -14.85
CA VAL A 15 11.38 6.89 -15.66
C VAL A 15 12.46 7.75 -16.36
N PRO A 16 13.77 7.40 -16.20
CA PRO A 16 14.85 8.04 -16.93
C PRO A 16 14.57 8.04 -18.43
N SER A 17 14.89 9.12 -19.15
CA SER A 17 14.58 9.27 -20.59
C SER A 17 15.04 8.08 -21.42
N ARG A 18 16.26 7.63 -21.19
CA ARG A 18 16.90 6.47 -21.84
C ARG A 18 16.13 5.14 -21.70
N PHE A 19 15.23 5.01 -20.74
CA PHE A 19 14.45 3.78 -20.51
C PHE A 19 12.98 3.92 -20.92
N ARG A 20 12.54 5.09 -21.39
CA ARG A 20 11.11 5.34 -21.67
C ARG A 20 10.59 4.52 -22.83
N ASP A 21 11.40 4.30 -23.86
CA ASP A 21 10.99 3.54 -25.04
C ASP A 21 10.87 2.04 -24.73
N VAL A 22 11.75 1.57 -23.84
CA VAL A 22 11.76 0.18 -23.34
C VAL A 22 10.60 -0.07 -22.37
N VAL A 23 10.44 0.78 -21.36
CA VAL A 23 9.41 0.63 -20.31
C VAL A 23 8.01 1.09 -20.79
N LYS A 24 7.94 1.89 -21.85
CA LYS A 24 6.73 2.51 -22.41
C LYS A 24 5.92 3.34 -21.40
N LYS A 25 6.58 3.82 -20.34
CA LYS A 25 5.98 4.64 -19.28
C LYS A 25 6.89 5.82 -18.97
N ASN A 26 6.30 6.99 -18.74
CA ASN A 26 7.01 8.19 -18.32
C ASN A 26 7.26 8.22 -16.80
N GLU A 27 6.38 7.56 -16.05
CA GLU A 27 6.43 7.48 -14.60
C GLU A 27 5.86 6.15 -14.11
N ILE A 28 6.37 5.71 -12.97
CA ILE A 28 5.84 4.59 -12.21
C ILE A 28 5.16 5.17 -10.99
N CYS A 29 3.87 4.90 -10.84
CA CYS A 29 3.03 5.45 -9.78
C CYS A 29 2.03 4.41 -9.27
N PHE A 30 2.01 4.15 -7.96
CA PHE A 30 1.03 3.25 -7.35
C PHE A 30 0.77 3.59 -5.87
N SER A 31 -0.39 3.16 -5.37
CA SER A 31 -0.82 3.37 -3.98
C SER A 31 0.00 2.49 -3.03
N LEU A 32 0.37 3.04 -1.88
CA LEU A 32 1.03 2.30 -0.80
C LEU A 32 0.03 1.74 0.22
N PHE A 33 -1.28 1.89 -0.02
CA PHE A 33 -2.36 1.34 0.81
C PHE A 33 -2.21 1.63 2.31
N THR A 34 -1.82 2.85 2.63
CA THR A 34 -1.72 3.31 4.02
C THR A 34 -1.90 4.82 4.11
N ARG A 35 -2.44 5.26 5.26
CA ARG A 35 -2.50 6.67 5.68
C ARG A 35 -1.42 7.00 6.72
N SER A 36 -0.63 6.03 7.16
CA SER A 36 0.47 6.25 8.10
C SER A 36 1.74 6.61 7.34
N ARG A 37 2.29 7.80 7.61
CA ARG A 37 3.54 8.25 6.97
C ARG A 37 4.71 7.29 7.27
N LYS A 38 4.78 6.75 8.49
CA LYS A 38 5.85 5.81 8.89
C LYS A 38 5.81 4.53 8.07
N ILE A 39 4.63 3.93 7.92
CA ILE A 39 4.45 2.71 7.11
C ILE A 39 4.68 3.03 5.63
N ALA A 40 4.21 4.19 5.17
CA ALA A 40 4.39 4.64 3.79
C ALA A 40 5.87 4.77 3.41
N LEU A 41 6.71 5.30 4.30
CA LEU A 41 8.15 5.41 4.06
C LEU A 41 8.81 4.04 3.87
N ILE A 42 8.47 3.07 4.73
CA ILE A 42 9.01 1.70 4.63
C ILE A 42 8.61 1.06 3.30
N ARG A 43 7.32 1.11 2.97
CA ARG A 43 6.78 0.55 1.72
C ARG A 43 7.37 1.23 0.48
N ALA A 44 7.51 2.56 0.53
CA ALA A 44 8.15 3.33 -0.54
C ALA A 44 9.63 3.00 -0.71
N GLY A 45 10.34 2.70 0.38
CA GLY A 45 11.74 2.24 0.35
C GLY A 45 11.87 0.92 -0.40
N THR A 46 11.07 -0.08 -0.04
CA THR A 46 11.06 -1.38 -0.75
C THR A 46 10.70 -1.22 -2.23
N ALA A 47 9.66 -0.43 -2.54
CA ALA A 47 9.29 -0.12 -3.91
C ALA A 47 10.42 0.57 -4.69
N TYR A 48 11.13 1.49 -4.04
CA TYR A 48 12.26 2.19 -4.62
C TYR A 48 13.39 1.23 -4.97
N GLU A 49 13.79 0.35 -4.04
CA GLU A 49 14.84 -0.64 -4.25
C GLU A 49 14.53 -1.56 -5.44
N ARG A 50 13.30 -2.07 -5.53
CA ARG A 50 12.87 -2.89 -6.69
C ARG A 50 12.93 -2.11 -8.00
N THR A 51 12.53 -0.84 -7.96
CA THR A 51 12.55 0.01 -9.16
C THR A 51 13.97 0.37 -9.60
N GLN A 52 14.89 0.58 -8.66
CA GLN A 52 16.30 0.78 -9.00
C GLN A 52 16.93 -0.50 -9.55
N ALA A 53 16.59 -1.67 -8.99
CA ALA A 53 17.05 -2.95 -9.52
C ALA A 53 16.56 -3.19 -10.96
N LEU A 54 15.31 -2.82 -11.29
CA LEU A 54 14.82 -2.82 -12.66
C LEU A 54 15.71 -1.96 -13.56
N PHE A 55 15.94 -0.71 -13.19
CA PHE A 55 16.74 0.21 -14.00
C PHE A 55 18.17 -0.28 -14.19
N ALA A 56 18.80 -0.85 -13.16
CA ALA A 56 20.12 -1.45 -13.27
C ALA A 56 20.14 -2.67 -14.21
N LYS A 57 19.10 -3.53 -14.16
CA LYS A 57 18.98 -4.68 -15.08
C LYS A 57 18.79 -4.23 -16.53
N ILE A 58 17.95 -3.21 -16.77
CA ILE A 58 17.78 -2.62 -18.10
C ILE A 58 19.10 -2.01 -18.56
N GLU A 59 19.77 -1.21 -17.73
CA GLU A 59 21.05 -0.58 -18.07
C GLU A 59 22.12 -1.63 -18.42
N HIS A 60 22.21 -2.71 -17.65
CA HIS A 60 23.12 -3.82 -17.95
C HIS A 60 22.76 -4.48 -19.28
N ALA A 61 21.48 -4.75 -19.53
CA ALA A 61 21.01 -5.33 -20.79
C ALA A 61 21.32 -4.42 -21.99
N MET A 62 21.18 -3.11 -21.83
CA MET A 62 21.48 -2.13 -22.88
C MET A 62 22.99 -1.96 -23.12
N ALA A 63 23.82 -2.13 -22.09
CA ALA A 63 25.28 -1.91 -22.18
C ALA A 63 26.05 -3.12 -22.73
N HIS A 64 25.56 -4.34 -22.51
CA HIS A 64 26.26 -5.56 -22.89
C HIS A 64 25.75 -6.17 -24.21
N GLU A 65 24.67 -5.63 -24.78
CA GLU A 65 24.09 -6.10 -26.03
C GLU A 65 24.03 -4.97 -27.07
N PRO A 66 24.90 -4.97 -28.11
CA PRO A 66 25.13 -3.84 -29.03
C PRO A 66 23.95 -3.39 -29.91
N TRP A 67 22.79 -4.06 -29.87
CA TRP A 67 21.72 -3.91 -30.87
C TRP A 67 20.58 -2.95 -30.50
N ILE A 68 20.70 -2.22 -29.39
CA ILE A 68 19.82 -1.08 -29.11
C ILE A 68 20.38 0.16 -29.80
N ILE A 69 20.50 0.04 -31.12
CA ILE A 69 20.77 1.15 -32.02
C ILE A 69 19.40 1.67 -32.45
N SER A 70 19.15 2.97 -32.35
CA SER A 70 17.90 3.57 -32.82
C SER A 70 17.67 3.26 -34.31
N ASP A 71 16.42 3.27 -34.79
CA ASP A 71 16.14 2.98 -36.20
C ASP A 71 16.87 3.96 -37.16
N GLU A 72 17.13 5.18 -36.70
CA GLU A 72 17.91 6.20 -37.39
C GLU A 72 19.40 5.85 -37.46
N GLU A 73 19.99 5.42 -36.35
CA GLU A 73 21.39 4.98 -36.31
C GLU A 73 21.60 3.65 -37.07
N LYS A 74 20.59 2.76 -37.10
CA LYS A 74 20.61 1.55 -37.94
C LYS A 74 20.64 1.90 -39.43
N GLN A 75 19.88 2.92 -39.82
CA GLN A 75 19.83 3.38 -41.20
C GLN A 75 21.14 4.05 -41.62
N ASP A 76 21.73 4.88 -40.75
CA ASP A 76 23.05 5.49 -40.97
C ASP A 76 24.17 4.44 -41.06
N TYR A 77 24.14 3.41 -40.20
CA TYR A 77 25.10 2.32 -40.26
C TYR A 77 24.94 1.46 -41.53
N ALA A 78 23.69 1.18 -41.93
CA ALA A 78 23.38 0.47 -43.17
C ALA A 78 23.78 1.28 -44.42
N ASP A 79 23.62 2.60 -44.38
CA ASP A 79 24.00 3.49 -45.47
C ASP A 79 25.53 3.67 -45.56
N LEU A 80 26.24 3.66 -44.42
CA LEU A 80 27.72 3.61 -44.39
C LEU A 80 28.26 2.28 -44.94
N LEU A 81 27.62 1.15 -44.61
CA LEU A 81 27.97 -0.16 -45.17
C LEU A 81 27.67 -0.26 -46.67
N ARG A 82 26.58 0.37 -47.14
CA ARG A 82 26.28 0.49 -48.58
C ARG A 82 27.28 1.37 -49.32
N ARG A 83 27.77 2.44 -48.67
CA ARG A 83 28.74 3.37 -49.23
C ARG A 83 30.17 2.85 -49.23
N SER A 84 30.54 1.94 -48.33
CA SER A 84 31.92 1.44 -48.21
C SER A 84 32.29 0.35 -49.22
N ILE A 85 31.33 -0.24 -49.94
CA ILE A 85 31.59 -1.32 -50.92
C ILE A 85 31.37 -0.81 -52.35
N LEU A 86 32.45 -0.51 -53.07
CA LEU A 86 32.48 -0.16 -54.50
C LEU A 86 32.28 -1.42 -55.41
N PRO A 87 32.07 -1.25 -56.74
CA PRO A 87 30.89 -1.61 -57.55
C PRO A 87 30.60 -3.13 -57.74
N PRO A 88 29.45 -3.49 -58.34
CA PRO A 88 29.07 -4.90 -58.56
C PRO A 88 29.91 -5.50 -59.68
N GLU A 89 29.76 -6.82 -59.91
CA GLU A 89 30.25 -7.62 -61.05
C GLU A 89 31.20 -8.75 -60.61
N THR A 90 30.65 -9.77 -59.93
CA THR A 90 30.97 -11.19 -60.11
C THR A 90 30.00 -12.02 -59.26
N SER A 91 29.40 -13.07 -59.82
CA SER A 91 28.29 -13.81 -59.20
C SER A 91 28.63 -14.46 -57.85
N GLY A 92 29.90 -14.74 -57.56
CA GLY A 92 30.36 -15.28 -56.26
C GLY A 92 30.38 -14.28 -55.10
N ALA A 93 30.42 -12.98 -55.38
CA ALA A 93 30.37 -11.92 -54.37
C ALA A 93 28.93 -11.68 -53.84
N GLN A 94 27.92 -12.23 -54.52
CA GLN A 94 26.51 -12.08 -54.15
C GLN A 94 26.08 -13.11 -53.11
N GLU A 95 26.55 -14.37 -53.17
CA GLU A 95 26.24 -15.39 -52.17
C GLU A 95 26.94 -15.10 -50.83
N THR A 96 28.17 -14.62 -50.86
CA THR A 96 28.91 -14.16 -49.68
C THR A 96 28.29 -12.88 -49.09
N ARG A 97 27.81 -11.95 -49.94
CA ARG A 97 26.99 -10.81 -49.48
C ARG A 97 25.69 -11.29 -48.84
N ASN A 98 24.96 -12.19 -49.49
CA ASN A 98 23.68 -12.69 -48.97
C ASN A 98 23.90 -13.41 -47.65
N SER A 99 24.93 -14.27 -47.51
CA SER A 99 25.28 -14.95 -46.27
C SER A 99 25.69 -13.99 -45.15
N LEU A 100 26.45 -12.93 -45.46
CA LEU A 100 26.82 -11.91 -44.47
C LEU A 100 25.60 -11.07 -44.06
N THR A 101 24.70 -10.78 -45.01
CA THR A 101 23.45 -10.05 -44.77
C THR A 101 22.44 -10.91 -44.00
N GLU A 102 22.41 -12.23 -44.22
CA GLU A 102 21.60 -13.22 -43.49
C GLU A 102 22.12 -13.38 -42.06
N SER A 103 23.44 -13.51 -41.87
CA SER A 103 24.06 -13.53 -40.54
C SER A 103 23.83 -12.21 -39.81
N LEU A 104 23.95 -11.06 -40.47
CA LEU A 104 23.65 -9.76 -39.87
C LEU A 104 22.16 -9.60 -39.56
N ARG A 105 21.25 -10.13 -40.40
CA ARG A 105 19.81 -10.18 -40.10
C ARG A 105 19.49 -11.09 -38.91
N SER A 106 20.14 -12.25 -38.77
CA SER A 106 19.98 -13.12 -37.59
C SER A 106 20.57 -12.50 -36.32
N TYR A 107 21.62 -11.68 -36.44
CA TYR A 107 22.14 -10.85 -35.33
C TYR A 107 21.24 -9.63 -35.02
N LEU A 108 20.43 -9.20 -35.98
CA LEU A 108 19.49 -8.08 -35.88
C LEU A 108 18.05 -8.56 -35.61
N ASP A 109 17.82 -9.84 -35.27
CA ASP A 109 16.54 -10.33 -34.75
C ASP A 109 16.31 -9.71 -33.36
N ASN A 110 15.85 -8.47 -33.45
CA ASN A 110 15.44 -7.54 -32.41
C ASN A 110 14.43 -8.17 -31.45
N ASP A 111 13.79 -9.29 -31.85
CA ASP A 111 12.85 -10.04 -31.05
C ASP A 111 13.50 -10.68 -29.81
N ASP A 112 14.72 -11.22 -29.86
CA ASP A 112 15.33 -11.83 -28.65
C ASP A 112 15.67 -10.79 -27.59
N ALA A 113 16.24 -9.65 -28.01
CA ALA A 113 16.55 -8.53 -27.13
C ALA A 113 15.28 -7.91 -26.54
N LYS A 114 14.26 -7.73 -27.37
CA LYS A 114 12.96 -7.21 -26.97
C LYS A 114 12.25 -8.20 -26.03
N ASN A 115 12.30 -9.49 -26.31
CA ASN A 115 11.74 -10.55 -25.46
C ASN A 115 12.44 -10.58 -24.09
N PHE A 116 13.77 -10.41 -24.06
CA PHE A 116 14.53 -10.34 -22.82
C PHE A 116 14.21 -9.09 -21.99
N LEU A 117 14.18 -7.91 -22.62
CA LEU A 117 13.76 -6.67 -21.95
C LEU A 117 12.30 -6.74 -21.47
N GLU A 118 11.42 -7.33 -22.28
CA GLU A 118 10.03 -7.57 -21.90
C GLU A 118 9.94 -8.53 -20.71
N ALA A 119 10.77 -9.57 -20.65
CA ALA A 119 10.85 -10.47 -19.50
C ALA A 119 11.32 -9.75 -18.23
N ILE A 120 12.33 -8.87 -18.33
CA ILE A 120 12.79 -8.03 -17.21
C ILE A 120 11.65 -7.13 -16.70
N ILE A 121 10.94 -6.47 -17.61
CA ILE A 121 9.81 -5.59 -17.26
C ILE A 121 8.69 -6.40 -16.61
N ARG A 122 8.29 -7.54 -17.20
CA ARG A 122 7.24 -8.40 -16.65
C ARG A 122 7.58 -8.93 -15.26
N SER A 123 8.84 -9.34 -15.04
CA SER A 123 9.31 -9.76 -13.71
C SER A 123 9.12 -8.64 -12.69
N TYR A 124 9.49 -7.41 -13.04
CA TYR A 124 9.28 -6.26 -12.16
C TYR A 124 7.80 -5.96 -11.91
N GLU A 125 6.95 -6.02 -12.94
CA GLU A 125 5.52 -5.78 -12.79
C GLU A 125 4.88 -6.80 -11.83
N LEU A 126 5.24 -8.08 -11.95
CA LEU A 126 4.81 -9.13 -11.02
C LEU A 126 5.32 -8.90 -9.59
N GLU A 127 6.56 -8.46 -9.41
CA GLU A 127 7.10 -8.11 -8.09
C GLU A 127 6.33 -6.95 -7.45
N ILE A 128 5.99 -5.91 -8.23
CA ILE A 128 5.20 -4.76 -7.75
C ILE A 128 3.77 -5.18 -7.43
N GLU A 129 3.13 -5.99 -8.26
CA GLU A 129 1.80 -6.53 -8.00
C GLU A 129 1.76 -7.37 -6.72
N SER A 130 2.77 -8.21 -6.50
CA SER A 130 2.94 -8.97 -5.27
C SER A 130 3.08 -8.06 -4.05
N LEU A 131 3.91 -7.02 -4.13
CA LEU A 131 4.05 -6.02 -3.04
C LEU A 131 2.72 -5.30 -2.76
N ILE A 132 2.00 -4.88 -3.80
CA ILE A 132 0.69 -4.24 -3.67
C ILE A 132 -0.31 -5.18 -2.99
N SER A 133 -0.32 -6.45 -3.37
CA SER A 133 -1.17 -7.47 -2.76
C SER A 133 -0.88 -7.62 -1.27
N GLN A 134 0.40 -7.77 -0.90
CA GLN A 134 0.83 -7.84 0.50
C GLN A 134 0.41 -6.61 1.30
N TYR A 135 0.54 -5.41 0.72
CA TYR A 135 0.14 -4.17 1.38
C TYR A 135 -1.36 -4.09 1.65
N LYS A 136 -2.18 -4.57 0.70
CA LYS A 136 -3.63 -4.68 0.87
C LYS A 136 -3.98 -5.66 1.99
N THR A 137 -3.38 -6.85 1.98
CA THR A 137 -3.63 -7.90 2.99
C THR A 137 -3.29 -7.41 4.39
N ILE A 138 -2.08 -6.89 4.60
CA ILE A 138 -1.65 -6.37 5.90
C ILE A 138 -2.58 -5.25 6.38
N ASN A 139 -3.01 -4.37 5.47
CA ASN A 139 -3.92 -3.28 5.83
C ASN A 139 -5.32 -3.80 6.19
N ALA A 140 -5.82 -4.82 5.49
CA ALA A 140 -7.10 -5.46 5.79
C ALA A 140 -7.06 -6.20 7.14
N GLU A 141 -5.99 -6.94 7.42
CA GLU A 141 -5.78 -7.62 8.70
C GLU A 141 -5.73 -6.63 9.87
N HIS A 142 -5.00 -5.52 9.69
CA HIS A 142 -4.93 -4.47 10.70
C HIS A 142 -6.32 -3.88 10.98
N LEU A 143 -7.10 -3.53 9.94
CA LEU A 143 -8.46 -3.03 10.10
C LEU A 143 -9.38 -4.06 10.76
N LEU A 144 -9.27 -5.33 10.39
CA LEU A 144 -10.05 -6.42 10.98
C LEU A 144 -9.74 -6.60 12.47
N SER A 145 -8.47 -6.42 12.87
CA SER A 145 -8.09 -6.46 14.29
C SER A 145 -8.79 -5.37 15.09
N HIS A 146 -8.83 -4.14 14.57
CA HIS A 146 -9.54 -3.02 15.23
C HIS A 146 -11.04 -3.27 15.36
N VAL A 147 -11.68 -3.83 14.32
CA VAL A 147 -13.10 -4.19 14.37
C VAL A 147 -13.35 -5.24 15.45
N ARG A 148 -12.57 -6.33 15.46
CA ARG A 148 -12.69 -7.40 16.45
C ARG A 148 -12.48 -6.91 17.88
N GLU A 149 -11.55 -5.98 18.08
CA GLU A 149 -11.30 -5.37 19.38
C GLU A 149 -12.46 -4.48 19.83
N THR A 150 -13.04 -3.72 18.90
CA THR A 150 -14.25 -2.92 19.15
C THR A 150 -15.44 -3.80 19.51
N ASP A 151 -15.63 -4.92 18.80
CA ASP A 151 -16.69 -5.89 19.09
C ASP A 151 -16.54 -6.49 20.50
N ARG A 152 -15.30 -6.86 20.88
CA ARG A 152 -15.00 -7.35 22.23
C ARG A 152 -15.30 -6.31 23.31
N MET A 153 -14.90 -5.06 23.09
CA MET A 153 -15.16 -3.97 24.02
C MET A 153 -16.66 -3.73 24.18
N THR A 154 -17.41 -3.78 23.07
CA THR A 154 -18.86 -3.62 23.05
C THR A 154 -19.56 -4.76 23.79
N ALA A 155 -19.11 -6.00 23.60
CA ALA A 155 -19.63 -7.15 24.33
C ALA A 155 -19.36 -7.05 25.84
N LEU A 156 -18.16 -6.61 26.24
CA LEU A 156 -17.81 -6.40 27.65
C LEU A 156 -18.66 -5.30 28.28
N THR A 157 -18.84 -4.17 27.60
CA THR A 157 -19.68 -3.07 28.10
C THR A 157 -21.15 -3.47 28.20
N GLY A 158 -21.66 -4.26 27.24
CA GLY A 158 -22.99 -4.86 27.33
C GLY A 158 -23.14 -5.75 28.56
N TYR A 159 -22.21 -6.68 28.77
CA TYR A 159 -22.22 -7.56 29.95
C TYR A 159 -22.14 -6.78 31.28
N LEU A 160 -21.27 -5.78 31.36
CA LEU A 160 -21.14 -4.92 32.54
C LEU A 160 -22.43 -4.15 32.79
N LYS A 161 -23.07 -3.63 31.74
CA LYS A 161 -24.37 -2.95 31.85
C LYS A 161 -25.43 -3.92 32.40
N ASP A 162 -25.60 -5.08 31.77
CA ASP A 162 -26.61 -6.07 32.15
C ASP A 162 -26.40 -6.62 33.58
N THR A 163 -25.17 -6.62 34.08
CA THR A 163 -24.84 -7.12 35.42
C THR A 163 -24.87 -6.01 36.49
N ALA A 164 -24.23 -4.87 36.22
CA ALA A 164 -24.04 -3.80 37.19
C ALA A 164 -25.28 -2.91 37.32
N GLU A 165 -26.01 -2.66 36.23
CA GLU A 165 -27.18 -1.78 36.23
C GLU A 165 -28.28 -2.31 37.17
N PRO A 166 -28.70 -3.60 37.12
CA PRO A 166 -29.70 -4.11 38.05
C PRO A 166 -29.21 -4.16 39.51
N ALA A 167 -27.90 -4.39 39.73
CA ALA A 167 -27.32 -4.40 41.06
C ALA A 167 -27.32 -3.01 41.70
N MET A 168 -26.93 -1.98 40.92
CA MET A 168 -27.01 -0.58 41.36
C MET A 168 -28.46 -0.14 41.58
N GLU A 169 -29.39 -0.54 40.72
CA GLU A 169 -30.80 -0.22 40.88
C GLU A 169 -31.40 -0.80 42.16
N LYS A 170 -31.04 -2.05 42.51
CA LYS A 170 -31.42 -2.67 43.79
C LYS A 170 -30.83 -1.92 44.98
N LEU A 171 -29.58 -1.51 44.91
CA LEU A 171 -28.93 -0.74 45.97
C LEU A 171 -29.62 0.61 46.17
N ILE A 172 -29.93 1.34 45.08
CA ILE A 172 -30.65 2.61 45.13
C ILE A 172 -32.00 2.44 45.82
N ARG A 173 -32.84 1.48 45.37
CA ARG A 173 -34.14 1.22 46.00
C ARG A 173 -34.02 0.85 47.48
N SER A 174 -33.02 0.05 47.83
CA SER A 174 -32.78 -0.31 49.24
C SER A 174 -32.42 0.92 50.10
N GLY A 175 -31.66 1.87 49.54
CA GLY A 175 -31.32 3.13 50.18
C GLY A 175 -32.54 4.04 50.38
N GLU A 176 -33.42 4.13 49.39
CA GLU A 176 -34.69 4.88 49.45
C GLU A 176 -35.62 4.34 50.56
N ILE A 177 -35.70 3.01 50.70
CA ILE A 177 -36.49 2.35 51.75
C ILE A 177 -35.93 2.70 53.14
N LEU A 178 -34.60 2.65 53.30
CA LEU A 178 -33.95 3.01 54.58
C LEU A 178 -34.14 4.48 54.91
N ALA A 179 -33.96 5.38 53.94
CA ALA A 179 -34.19 6.81 54.12
C ALA A 179 -35.64 7.11 54.55
N SER A 180 -36.61 6.47 53.92
CA SER A 180 -38.04 6.60 54.25
C SER A 180 -38.33 6.12 55.68
N ARG A 181 -37.73 5.00 56.12
CA ARG A 181 -37.86 4.51 57.50
C ARG A 181 -37.26 5.47 58.52
N ILE A 182 -36.07 5.98 58.25
CA ILE A 182 -35.38 6.94 59.13
C ILE A 182 -36.24 8.21 59.27
N GLN A 183 -36.78 8.71 58.17
CA GLN A 183 -37.66 9.87 58.19
C GLN A 183 -38.92 9.63 59.03
N GLY A 184 -39.59 8.48 58.86
CA GLY A 184 -40.74 8.12 59.68
C GLY A 184 -40.43 8.01 61.18
N HIS A 185 -39.27 7.46 61.55
CA HIS A 185 -38.80 7.44 62.95
C HIS A 185 -38.50 8.83 63.48
N GLN A 186 -37.90 9.70 62.67
CA GLN A 186 -37.63 11.08 63.06
C GLN A 186 -38.94 11.86 63.31
N GLU A 187 -39.95 11.64 62.47
CA GLU A 187 -41.28 12.26 62.63
C GLU A 187 -42.00 11.77 63.89
N THR A 188 -41.92 10.47 64.21
CA THR A 188 -42.51 9.91 65.46
C THR A 188 -41.80 10.44 66.70
N ILE A 189 -40.47 10.47 66.70
CA ILE A 189 -39.69 11.06 67.80
C ILE A 189 -40.05 12.54 67.98
N ASN A 190 -40.13 13.30 66.89
CA ASN A 190 -40.51 14.72 66.95
C ASN A 190 -41.93 14.90 67.51
N ALA A 191 -42.88 14.03 67.14
CA ALA A 191 -44.26 14.05 67.66
C ALA A 191 -44.30 13.77 69.18
N ASP A 192 -43.58 12.75 69.66
CA ASP A 192 -43.50 12.42 71.09
C ASP A 192 -42.88 13.57 71.91
N PHE A 193 -41.81 14.19 71.39
CA PHE A 193 -41.22 15.37 72.03
C PHE A 193 -42.17 16.57 72.05
N SER A 194 -43.01 16.76 71.03
CA SER A 194 -44.03 17.81 71.03
C SER A 194 -45.16 17.56 72.02
N HIS A 195 -45.59 16.31 72.20
CA HIS A 195 -46.56 15.92 73.24
C HIS A 195 -45.99 16.12 74.65
N LEU A 196 -44.74 15.72 74.90
CA LEU A 196 -44.07 15.94 76.19
C LEU A 196 -43.88 17.44 76.52
N ARG A 197 -43.70 18.30 75.51
CA ARG A 197 -43.69 19.76 75.71
C ARG A 197 -45.06 20.32 76.07
N GLN A 198 -46.15 19.80 75.52
CA GLN A 198 -47.51 20.23 75.89
C GLN A 198 -47.86 19.87 77.34
N PHE A 199 -47.46 18.69 77.84
CA PHE A 199 -47.68 18.30 79.23
C PHE A 199 -46.90 19.17 80.24
N ARG A 200 -45.76 19.73 79.83
CA ARG A 200 -44.93 20.58 80.69
C ARG A 200 -45.44 22.02 80.84
N VAL A 201 -46.45 22.42 80.08
CA VAL A 201 -47.08 23.76 80.14
C VAL A 201 -48.33 23.77 81.03
N ILE A 202 -48.79 22.62 81.53
CA ILE A 202 -50.03 22.48 82.33
C ILE A 202 -49.74 22.27 83.84
N LEU A 203 -48.48 22.32 84.27
CA LEU A 203 -48.09 22.34 85.70
C LEU A 203 -47.56 23.72 86.10
#